data_AF-A0A2R6KZA5-F1
#
_entry.id   AF-A0A2R6KZA5-F1
#
_cell.length_a   1.000
_cell.length_b   1.000
_cell.length_c   1.000
_cell.angle_alpha   90.00
_cell.angle_beta   90.00
_cell.angle_gamma   90.00
#
_symmetry.space_group_name_H-M   'P 1'
#
loop_
_entity.id
_entity.type
_entity.pdbx_description
1 polymer ?
#
loop_
_entity_poly.entity_id
_entity_poly.type
_entity_poly.pdbx_seq_one_letter_code
_entity_poly.pdbx_strand_id
1 'polypeptide(L)' 'VSDGMRQAFGKIVGTAARIQQGERLFTVWCNPEDAEIAKDAFRRAYNKISPPCTVRVERGEKLLVA' A
#
# COMPACT_ATOMS: atom_id res chain seq x y z
N VAL A 1 -36.93 23.50 -8.74
CA VAL A 1 -37.16 22.58 -7.60
C VAL A 1 -35.88 21.80 -7.41
N SER A 2 -35.22 21.94 -6.25
CA SER A 2 -33.96 21.24 -5.93
C SER A 2 -34.30 19.98 -5.15
N ASP A 3 -33.82 18.81 -5.58
CA ASP A 3 -34.08 17.55 -4.90
C ASP A 3 -33.24 17.34 -3.64
N GLY A 4 -32.17 18.12 -3.45
CA GLY A 4 -31.35 18.08 -2.23
C GLY A 4 -30.95 16.67 -1.83
N MET A 5 -31.39 16.24 -0.64
CA MET A 5 -31.11 14.92 -0.07
C MET A 5 -32.19 13.87 -0.35
N ARG A 6 -33.23 14.20 -1.14
CA ARG A 6 -34.27 13.23 -1.51
C ARG A 6 -33.67 12.14 -2.40
N GLN A 7 -33.89 10.87 -2.04
CA GLN A 7 -33.36 9.70 -2.76
C GLN A 7 -31.82 9.69 -2.94
N ALA A 8 -31.08 10.09 -1.90
CA ALA A 8 -29.61 10.20 -1.94
C ALA A 8 -28.83 8.86 -2.05
N PHE A 9 -29.50 7.72 -2.29
CA PHE A 9 -28.78 6.47 -2.51
C PHE A 9 -27.95 6.57 -3.78
N GLY A 10 -26.62 6.45 -3.61
CA GLY A 10 -25.66 6.72 -4.67
C GLY A 10 -25.75 5.73 -5.82
N LYS A 11 -25.38 6.19 -7.02
CA LYS A 11 -25.05 5.32 -8.15
C LYS A 11 -23.69 4.67 -7.89
N ILE A 12 -23.41 3.55 -8.56
CA ILE A 12 -22.08 2.92 -8.51
C ILE A 12 -21.03 3.83 -9.19
N VAL A 13 -19.93 4.12 -8.50
CA VAL A 13 -18.89 5.05 -9.00
C VAL A 13 -17.47 4.46 -8.98
N GLY A 14 -17.26 3.31 -8.32
CA GLY A 14 -15.93 2.70 -8.26
C GLY A 14 -15.82 1.60 -7.21
N THR A 15 -14.58 1.17 -6.98
CA THR A 15 -14.21 0.10 -6.05
C THR A 15 -13.05 0.54 -5.17
N ALA A 16 -12.98 0.01 -3.95
CA ALA A 16 -11.86 0.20 -3.05
C ALA A 16 -11.54 -1.12 -2.33
N ALA A 17 -10.28 -1.32 -1.97
CA ALA A 17 -9.85 -2.45 -1.15
C ALA A 17 -10.00 -2.12 0.34
N ARG A 18 -10.51 -3.08 1.13
CA ARG A 18 -10.52 -3.00 2.59
C ARG A 18 -9.31 -3.75 3.12
N ILE A 19 -8.37 -3.01 3.71
CA ILE A 19 -7.11 -3.55 4.24
C ILE A 19 -7.13 -3.39 5.75
N GLN A 20 -6.80 -4.45 6.48
CA GLN A 20 -6.72 -4.41 7.95
C GLN A 20 -5.36 -3.91 8.44
N GLN A 21 -5.30 -3.46 9.69
CA GLN A 21 -4.04 -3.05 10.29
C GLN A 21 -3.05 -4.21 10.34
N GLY A 22 -1.82 -3.97 9.86
CA GLY A 22 -0.76 -4.97 9.84
C GLY A 22 -0.82 -5.95 8.65
N GLU A 23 -1.83 -5.82 7.78
CA GLU A 23 -1.91 -6.61 6.55
C GLU A 23 -0.86 -6.14 5.53
N ARG A 24 -0.44 -7.07 4.65
CA ARG A 24 0.59 -6.82 3.64
C ARG A 24 -0.05 -6.36 2.34
N LEU A 25 0.20 -5.11 1.95
CA LEU A 25 -0.30 -4.55 0.69
C LEU A 25 0.53 -5.02 -0.51
N PHE A 26 1.85 -5.01 -0.36
CA PHE A 26 2.78 -5.36 -1.43
C PHE A 26 3.86 -6.29 -0.90
N THR A 27 4.37 -7.15 -1.79
CA THR A 27 5.53 -8.00 -1.54
C THR A 27 6.40 -7.97 -2.78
N VAL A 28 7.69 -7.74 -2.59
CA VAL A 28 8.68 -7.73 -3.67
C VAL A 28 9.71 -8.81 -3.40
N TRP A 29 10.09 -9.50 -4.46
CA TRP A 29 11.15 -10.50 -4.47
C TRP A 29 12.28 -9.92 -5.30
N CYS A 30 13.47 -9.85 -4.74
CA CYS A 30 14.64 -9.27 -5.39
C CYS A 30 15.90 -10.00 -4.94
N ASN A 31 16.97 -9.83 -5.71
CA ASN A 31 18.30 -10.25 -5.28
C ASN A 31 18.79 -9.34 -4.14
N PRO A 32 19.71 -9.81 -3.27
CA PRO A 32 20.22 -9.00 -2.16
C PRO A 32 20.80 -7.64 -2.58
N GLU A 33 21.43 -7.59 -3.76
CA GLU A 33 22.00 -6.37 -4.36
C GLU A 33 20.96 -5.29 -4.69
N ASP A 34 19.72 -5.67 -4.96
CA ASP A 34 18.63 -4.75 -5.34
C ASP A 34 17.77 -4.30 -4.15
N ALA A 35 18.06 -4.77 -2.94
CA ALA A 35 17.19 -4.57 -1.78
C ALA A 35 17.00 -3.09 -1.43
N GLU A 36 18.02 -2.25 -1.60
CA GLU A 36 17.90 -0.80 -1.35
C GLU A 36 17.00 -0.11 -2.38
N ILE A 37 17.06 -0.56 -3.64
CA ILE A 37 16.16 -0.07 -4.70
C ILE A 37 14.71 -0.46 -4.37
N ALA A 38 14.50 -1.70 -3.92
CA ALA A 38 13.20 -2.19 -3.52
C ALA A 38 12.62 -1.42 -2.31
N LYS A 39 13.46 -1.11 -1.30
CA LYS A 39 13.06 -0.28 -0.15
C LYS A 39 12.69 1.14 -0.59
N ASP A 40 13.46 1.77 -1.49
CA ASP A 40 13.12 3.11 -2.01
C ASP A 40 11.83 3.09 -2.84
N ALA A 41 11.58 2.02 -3.61
CA ALA A 41 10.34 1.84 -4.35
C ALA A 41 9.13 1.79 -3.40
N PHE A 42 9.22 1.04 -2.29
CA PHE A 42 8.18 1.06 -1.27
C PHE A 42 8.04 2.40 -0.57
N ARG A 43 9.15 3.12 -0.34
CA ARG A 43 9.11 4.47 0.20
C ARG A 43 8.29 5.41 -0.68
N ARG A 44 8.45 5.33 -2.00
CA ARG A 44 7.65 6.10 -2.95
C ARG A 44 6.20 5.62 -3.00
N ALA A 45 5.97 4.32 -2.97
CA ALA A 45 4.63 3.73 -3.03
C ALA A 45 3.75 4.13 -1.84
N TYR A 46 4.28 4.07 -0.60
CA TYR A 46 3.44 4.38 0.55
C TYR A 46 3.01 5.84 0.61
N ASN A 47 3.72 6.76 -0.07
CA ASN A 47 3.31 8.16 -0.19
C ASN A 47 2.08 8.36 -1.10
N LYS A 48 1.59 7.31 -1.77
CA LYS A 48 0.44 7.35 -2.69
C LYS A 48 -0.80 6.65 -2.12
N ILE A 49 -0.73 6.20 -0.88
CA ILE A 49 -1.83 5.56 -0.16
C ILE A 49 -2.06 6.32 1.14
N SER A 50 -3.30 6.29 1.62
CA SER A 50 -3.72 7.06 2.80
C SER A 50 -3.05 6.65 4.12
N PRO A 51 -2.87 5.36 4.45
CA PRO A 51 -2.36 4.99 5.76
C PRO A 51 -0.83 5.08 5.84
N PRO A 52 -0.26 5.36 7.02
CA PRO A 52 1.17 5.16 7.24
C PRO A 52 1.51 3.67 7.07
N CYS A 53 2.63 3.39 6.41
CA CYS A 53 3.08 2.02 6.16
C CYS A 53 4.48 1.78 6.70
N THR A 54 4.81 0.51 6.92
CA THR A 54 6.16 0.09 7.29
C THR A 54 6.70 -0.88 6.24
N VAL A 55 8.00 -0.81 5.98
CA VAL A 55 8.71 -1.74 5.08
C VAL A 55 9.43 -2.75 5.95
N ARG A 56 9.18 -4.05 5.73
CA ARG A 56 9.80 -5.15 6.47
C ARG A 56 10.47 -6.13 5.51
N VAL A 57 11.67 -6.56 5.85
CA VAL A 57 12.37 -7.64 5.14
C VAL A 57 11.92 -8.95 5.77
N GLU A 58 11.13 -9.75 5.04
CA GLU A 58 10.60 -11.00 5.58
C GLU A 58 11.61 -12.15 5.54
N ARG A 59 12.52 -12.14 4.56
CA ARG A 59 13.53 -13.18 4.33
C ARG A 59 14.82 -12.58 3.83
N GLY A 60 15.94 -13.22 4.17
CA GLY A 60 17.26 -12.79 3.70
C GLY A 60 17.81 -11.56 4.42
N GLU A 61 17.25 -11.15 5.56
CA GLU A 61 17.72 -9.97 6.31
C GLU A 61 19.22 -10.03 6.63
N LYS A 62 19.74 -11.22 6.97
CA LYS A 62 21.18 -11.45 7.21
C LYS A 62 22.07 -11.18 6.00
N LEU A 63 21.54 -11.23 4.79
CA LEU A 63 22.28 -10.97 3.55
C LEU A 63 22.37 -9.47 3.24
N LEU A 64 21.58 -8.65 3.92
CA LEU A 64 21.52 -7.19 3.72
C LEU A 64 22.34 -6.42 4.76
N VAL A 65 22.78 -7.10 5.82
CA VAL A 65 23.59 -6.52 6.89
C VAL A 65 25.06 -6.88 6.61
N ALA A 66 25.83 -5.88 6.22
CA ALA A 66 27.29 -5.87 6.31
C ALA A 66 27.70 -4.98 7.48
#